data_AF-A0A8H7II04-F1
#
_entry.id   AF-A0A8H7II04-F1
#
_cell.length_a   1.000
_cell.length_b   1.000
_cell.length_c   1.000
_cell.angle_alpha   90.00
_cell.angle_beta   90.00
_cell.angle_gamma   90.00
#
_symmetry.space_group_name_H-M   'P 1'
#
loop_
_entity.id
_entity.type
_entity.pdbx_description
1 polymer ?
#
loop_
_entity_poly.entity_id
_entity_poly.type
_entity_poly.pdbx_seq_one_letter_code
_entity_poly.pdbx_strand_id
1 'polypeptide(L)'
;MLDGSSPQAGKIWKKAVLTFTYDGKKMTETFLICNTGNHAAILGLKWLDAHNPEIDWNTRTLSFPHTPPEHVAIAEEEEADQNP
;
A
#
# COMPACT_ATOMS: atom_id res chain seq x y z
N MET A 1 7.00 0.57 23.29
CA MET A 1 7.93 -0.27 22.49
C MET A 1 7.12 -1.47 22.01
N LEU A 2 7.33 -1.97 20.79
CA LEU A 2 6.47 -3.03 20.23
C LEU A 2 6.82 -4.44 20.72
N ASP A 3 7.91 -4.55 21.50
CA ASP A 3 8.43 -5.75 22.14
C ASP A 3 7.90 -5.95 23.58
N GLY A 4 6.90 -5.17 24.00
CA GLY A 4 6.32 -5.29 25.35
C GLY A 4 7.11 -4.59 26.46
N SER A 5 8.21 -3.90 26.15
CA SER A 5 8.91 -3.08 27.15
C SER A 5 8.20 -1.74 27.38
N SER A 6 8.23 -1.28 28.63
CA SER A 6 7.59 -0.03 29.04
C SER A 6 8.13 1.13 28.20
N PRO A 7 7.27 1.91 27.52
CA PRO A 7 7.74 3.09 26.80
C PRO A 7 8.30 4.08 27.83
N GLN A 8 9.62 4.26 27.85
CA GLN A 8 10.20 5.45 28.48
C GLN A 8 9.52 6.66 27.86
N ALA A 9 8.95 7.50 28.72
CA ALA A 9 8.02 8.57 28.40
C ALA A 9 8.30 9.22 27.04
N GLY A 10 7.23 9.21 26.23
CA GLY A 10 7.24 9.59 24.84
C GLY A 10 7.73 11.02 24.62
N LYS A 11 8.45 11.16 23.52
CA LYS A 11 8.33 12.33 22.69
C LYS A 11 8.31 11.77 21.26
N ILE A 12 7.49 12.29 20.38
CA ILE A 12 7.55 11.97 18.95
C ILE A 12 8.47 13.06 18.39
N TRP A 13 9.69 12.73 18.02
CA TRP A 13 10.71 13.78 17.85
C TRP A 13 10.71 14.33 16.44
N LYS A 14 10.28 13.53 15.45
CA LYS A 14 10.29 13.88 14.03
C LYS A 14 9.22 13.11 13.27
N LYS A 15 8.71 13.76 12.22
CA LYS A 15 7.94 13.13 11.15
C LYS A 15 8.85 13.04 9.92
N ALA A 16 8.74 11.95 9.17
CA ALA A 16 9.42 11.79 7.89
C ALA A 16 8.44 11.33 6.84
N VAL A 17 8.53 11.89 5.65
CA VAL A 17 7.80 11.40 4.48
C VAL A 17 8.70 10.35 3.82
N LEU A 18 8.22 9.12 3.73
CA LEU A 18 8.93 8.03 3.08
C LEU A 18 8.12 7.55 1.88
N THR A 19 8.83 7.27 0.80
CA THR A 19 8.26 6.63 -0.38
C THR A 19 8.78 5.21 -0.47
N PHE A 20 7.89 4.24 -0.58
CA PHE A 20 8.22 2.83 -0.69
C PHE A 20 7.38 2.17 -1.79
N THR A 21 7.80 0.98 -2.22
CA THR A 21 7.09 0.20 -3.23
C THR A 21 6.72 -1.15 -2.64
N TYR A 22 5.47 -1.55 -2.80
CA TYR A 22 4.99 -2.89 -2.43
C TYR A 22 4.00 -3.37 -3.50
N ASP A 23 4.15 -4.62 -3.94
CA ASP A 23 3.26 -5.23 -4.95
C ASP A 23 3.13 -4.37 -6.23
N GLY A 24 4.27 -3.81 -6.69
CA GLY A 24 4.34 -2.91 -7.84
C GLY A 24 3.75 -1.50 -7.61
N LYS A 25 3.10 -1.24 -6.47
CA LYS A 25 2.52 0.06 -6.13
C LYS A 25 3.51 0.92 -5.35
N LYS A 26 3.76 2.14 -5.82
CA LYS A 26 4.57 3.15 -5.13
C LYS A 26 3.69 4.00 -4.23
N MET A 27 4.05 4.12 -2.96
CA MET A 27 3.26 4.78 -1.92
C MET A 27 4.12 5.79 -1.16
N THR A 28 3.53 6.93 -0.80
CA THR A 28 4.24 7.99 -0.07
C THR A 28 3.48 8.33 1.20
N GLU A 29 4.08 8.06 2.35
CA GLU A 29 3.42 8.14 3.65
C GLU A 29 4.23 8.94 4.66
N THR A 30 3.54 9.57 5.61
CA THR A 30 4.19 10.27 6.72
C THR A 30 4.34 9.34 7.93
N PHE A 31 5.58 9.00 8.26
CA PHE A 31 5.95 8.17 9.40
C PHE A 31 6.32 9.00 10.63
N LEU A 32 6.03 8.45 11.80
CA LEU A 32 6.56 8.94 13.07
C LEU A 32 7.87 8.20 13.36
N ILE A 33 8.94 8.94 13.64
CA ILE A 33 10.23 8.33 13.95
C ILE A 33 10.26 7.93 15.43
N CYS A 34 10.42 6.63 15.69
CA CYS A 34 10.64 6.07 17.01
C CYS A 34 11.58 4.85 16.92
N ASN A 35 12.09 4.39 18.06
CA ASN A 35 12.81 3.12 18.11
C ASN A 35 11.80 1.97 17.97
N THR A 36 11.74 1.37 16.78
CA THR A 36 10.86 0.26 16.42
C THR A 36 11.48 -1.12 16.67
N GLY A 37 12.66 -1.19 17.30
CA GLY A 37 13.38 -2.43 17.54
C GLY A 37 13.86 -3.05 16.21
N ASN A 38 13.41 -4.26 15.90
CA ASN A 38 13.85 -5.02 14.72
C ASN A 38 13.08 -4.68 13.43
N HIS A 39 12.14 -3.75 13.48
CA HIS A 39 11.34 -3.37 12.31
C HIS A 39 11.84 -2.05 11.73
N ALA A 40 12.00 -1.97 10.41
CA ALA A 40 12.40 -0.73 9.75
C ALA A 40 11.27 0.32 9.72
N ALA A 41 10.03 -0.11 9.51
CA ALA A 41 8.84 0.73 9.48
C ALA A 41 7.60 -0.11 9.81
N ILE A 42 6.55 0.55 10.31
CA ILE A 42 5.28 -0.10 10.65
C ILE A 42 4.15 0.69 10.03
N LEU A 43 3.32 -0.01 9.26
CA LEU A 43 2.10 0.51 8.67
C LEU A 43 0.95 0.22 9.63
N GLY A 44 0.38 1.28 10.20
CA GLY A 44 -0.74 1.17 11.12
C GLY A 44 -2.10 1.17 10.43
N LEU A 45 -3.16 1.21 11.24
CA LEU A 45 -4.55 1.19 10.78
C LEU A 45 -4.89 2.29 9.76
N LYS A 46 -4.32 3.50 9.90
CA LYS A 46 -4.56 4.59 8.94
C LYS A 46 -4.13 4.23 7.51
N TRP A 47 -3.02 3.52 7.38
CA TRP A 47 -2.54 3.09 6.07
C TRP A 47 -3.41 1.96 5.52
N LEU A 48 -3.80 1.02 6.37
CA LEU A 48 -4.70 -0.08 6.02
C LEU A 48 -6.07 0.43 5.55
N ASP A 49 -6.64 1.42 6.23
CA ASP A 49 -7.92 2.03 5.87
C ASP A 49 -7.82 2.78 4.53
N ALA A 50 -6.74 3.53 4.31
CA ALA A 50 -6.55 4.30 3.08
C ALA A 50 -6.30 3.44 1.83
N HIS A 51 -5.56 2.33 1.97
CA HIS A 51 -5.15 1.49 0.83
C HIS A 51 -5.99 0.23 0.68
N ASN A 52 -6.75 -0.13 1.72
CA ASN A 52 -7.62 -1.30 1.82
C ASN A 52 -7.02 -2.58 1.18
N PRO A 53 -5.80 -2.99 1.57
CA PRO A 53 -5.21 -4.22 1.06
C PRO A 53 -5.98 -5.44 1.57
N GLU A 54 -5.90 -6.52 0.81
CA GLU A 54 -6.28 -7.84 1.30
C GLU A 54 -5.18 -8.37 2.22
N ILE A 55 -5.58 -8.87 3.40
CA ILE A 55 -4.67 -9.43 4.40
C ILE A 55 -4.95 -10.92 4.52
N ASP A 56 -4.00 -11.74 4.10
CA ASP A 56 -4.01 -13.16 4.41
C ASP A 56 -3.31 -13.38 5.75
N TRP A 57 -4.11 -13.61 6.79
CA TRP A 57 -3.62 -13.83 8.16
C TRP A 57 -2.91 -15.18 8.35
N ASN A 58 -3.17 -16.16 7.49
CA ASN A 58 -2.54 -17.48 7.59
C ASN A 58 -1.11 -17.42 7.07
N THR A 59 -0.91 -16.79 5.91
CA THR A 59 0.41 -16.63 5.28
C THR A 59 1.14 -15.37 5.73
N ARG A 60 0.43 -14.45 6.42
CA ARG A 60 0.91 -13.14 6.87
C ARG A 60 1.38 -12.25 5.72
N THR A 61 0.67 -12.32 4.59
CA THR A 61 0.96 -11.51 3.40
C THR A 61 -0.13 -10.47 3.15
N LEU A 62 0.27 -9.39 2.49
CA LEU A 62 -0.63 -8.37 1.96
C LEU A 62 -0.64 -8.45 0.44
N SER A 63 -1.81 -8.27 -0.17
CA SER A 63 -1.98 -8.13 -1.62
C SER A 63 -2.94 -6.99 -1.91
N PHE A 64 -2.82 -6.40 -3.09
CA PHE A 64 -3.82 -5.45 -3.55
C PHE A 64 -4.74 -6.10 -4.59
N PRO A 65 -6.06 -5.91 -4.49
CA PRO A 65 -6.94 -6.36 -5.55
C PRO A 65 -6.55 -5.64 -6.85
N HIS A 66 -6.39 -6.42 -7.92
CA HIS A 66 -6.36 -5.88 -9.27
C HIS A 66 -7.77 -5.36 -9.53
N THR A 67 -7.96 -4.04 -9.54
CA THR A 67 -9.11 -3.49 -10.25
C THR A 67 -8.87 -3.84 -11.71
N PRO A 68 -9.70 -4.70 -12.34
CA PRO A 68 -9.65 -4.81 -13.79
C PRO A 68 -9.90 -3.40 -14.33
N PRO A 69 -9.17 -2.94 -15.36
CA PRO A 69 -9.57 -1.72 -16.03
C PRO A 69 -11.03 -1.89 -16.43
N GLU A 70 -11.91 -1.01 -15.93
CA GLU A 70 -13.30 -0.95 -16.40
C GLU A 70 -13.23 -0.99 -17.93
N HIS A 71 -13.85 -2.03 -18.49
CA HIS A 71 -13.91 -2.36 -19.90
C HIS A 71 -13.39 -1.24 -20.79
N VAL A 72 -12.14 -1.36 -21.25
CA VAL A 72 -11.70 -0.59 -22.42
C VAL A 72 -12.70 -0.97 -23.50
N ALA A 73 -13.66 -0.09 -23.78
CA ALA A 73 -14.53 -0.21 -24.92
C ALA A 73 -13.62 -0.14 -26.13
N ILE A 74 -13.16 -1.30 -26.58
CA ILE A 74 -12.54 -1.45 -27.88
C ILE A 74 -13.67 -1.08 -28.84
N ALA A 75 -13.63 0.13 -29.37
CA ALA A 75 -14.45 0.48 -30.50
C ALA A 75 -14.07 -0.53 -31.61
N GLU A 76 -14.99 -1.43 -31.92
CA GLU A 76 -14.94 -2.20 -33.15
C GLU A 76 -15.00 -1.17 -34.28
N GLU A 77 -13.83 -0.80 -34.82
CA GLU A 77 -13.78 -0.15 -36.12
C GLU A 77 -14.28 -1.18 -37.14
N GLU A 78 -15.54 -0.97 -37.50
CA GLU A 78 -16.32 -1.59 -38.57
C GLU A 78 -15.46 -2.01 -39.76
N GLU A 79 -15.59 -3.27 -40.18
CA GLU A 79 -15.01 -3.77 -41.41
C GLU A 79 -15.51 -2.93 -42.59
N ALA A 80 -14.62 -2.14 -43.18
CA ALA A 80 -14.84 -1.59 -44.51
C ALA A 80 -14.55 -2.68 -45.54
N ASP A 81 -15.52 -3.56 -45.78
CA ASP A 81 -15.67 -4.17 -47.09
C ASP A 81 -16.74 -3.40 -47.87
N GLN A 82 -16.40 -2.91 -49.06
CA GLN A 82 -17.11 -3.21 -50.30
C GLN A 82 -16.28 -2.73 -51.51
N ASN A 83 -15.48 -3.67 -52.04
CA ASN A 83 -15.24 -3.94 -53.48
C ASN A 83 -14.55 -2.83 -54.37
N PRO A 84 -13.70 -3.22 -55.36
CA PRO A 84 -12.65 -2.38 -55.96
C PRO A 84 -13.10 -1.34 -56.99
#